data_AF-A0A931W0M9-F1
#
_entry.id   AF-A0A931W0M9-F1
#
_cell.length_a   1.000
_cell.length_b   1.000
_cell.length_c   1.000
_cell.angle_alpha   90.00
_cell.angle_beta   90.00
_cell.angle_gamma   90.00
#
_symmetry.space_group_name_H-M   'P 1'
#
loop_
_entity.id
_entity.type
_entity.pdbx_description
1 polymer ?
#
loop_
_entity_poly.entity_id
_entity_poly.type
_entity_poly.pdbx_seq_one_letter_code
_entity_poly.pdbx_strand_id
1 'polypeptide(L)'
;MDSRQVILDLPRALRETLERGRPEYEALIRRTRWGDGPLCIVGRGSSLFAGMTAAYGFESLVGWPVLVRDAAEFSAYGLGVLRPRSVVLAISRSGESPQTLEAARAARSRGATLLAVT
;
A
#
# COMPACT_ATOMS: atom_id res chain seq x y z
N MET A 1 16.56 9.45 -17.73
CA MET A 1 15.46 8.63 -18.27
C MET A 1 14.49 9.61 -18.94
N ASP A 2 14.14 9.39 -20.21
CA ASP A 2 13.27 10.31 -20.95
C ASP A 2 11.83 10.18 -20.44
N SER A 3 11.28 11.26 -19.89
CA SER A 3 9.91 11.30 -19.33
C SER A 3 8.86 11.02 -20.40
N ARG A 4 9.10 11.41 -21.66
CA ARG A 4 8.19 11.13 -22.77
C ARG A 4 8.07 9.63 -23.01
N GLN A 5 9.20 8.93 -23.09
CA GLN A 5 9.20 7.49 -23.30
C GLN A 5 8.52 6.75 -22.14
N VAL A 6 8.75 7.18 -20.90
CA VAL A 6 8.09 6.60 -19.72
C VAL A 6 6.56 6.72 -19.84
N ILE A 7 6.05 7.88 -20.24
CA ILE A 7 4.61 8.11 -20.40
C ILE A 7 4.02 7.21 -21.50
N LEU A 8 4.71 7.09 -22.63
CA LEU A 8 4.25 6.25 -23.75
C LEU A 8 4.25 4.76 -23.39
N ASP A 9 5.11 4.34 -22.47
CA ASP A 9 5.20 2.96 -22.02
C ASP A 9 4.17 2.61 -20.92
N LEU A 10 3.51 3.58 -20.30
CA LEU A 10 2.55 3.35 -19.20
C LEU A 10 1.43 2.36 -19.54
N PRO A 11 0.76 2.41 -20.72
CA PRO A 11 -0.30 1.45 -21.03
C PRO A 11 0.20 0.00 -21.11
N ARG A 12 1.41 -0.20 -21.66
CA ARG A 12 2.04 -1.53 -21.72
C ARG A 12 2.40 -2.00 -20.32
N ALA A 13 3.09 -1.16 -19.54
CA ALA A 13 3.50 -1.48 -18.18
C ALA A 13 2.31 -1.88 -17.30
N LEU A 14 1.21 -1.10 -17.34
CA LEU A 14 0.00 -1.39 -16.60
C LEU A 14 -0.59 -2.76 -16.96
N ARG A 15 -0.68 -3.08 -18.27
CA ARG A 15 -1.21 -4.36 -18.74
C ARG A 15 -0.36 -5.52 -18.25
N GLU A 16 0.96 -5.42 -18.43
CA GLU A 16 1.90 -6.47 -18.01
C GLU A 16 1.85 -6.70 -16.49
N THR A 17 1.77 -5.63 -15.69
CA THR A 17 1.62 -5.72 -14.23
C THR A 17 0.33 -6.45 -13.85
N LEU A 18 -0.80 -6.10 -14.48
CA LEU A 18 -2.09 -6.73 -14.18
C LEU A 18 -2.14 -8.20 -14.63
N GLU A 19 -1.62 -8.52 -15.81
CA GLU A 19 -1.64 -9.89 -16.34
C GLU A 19 -0.72 -10.81 -15.56
N ARG A 20 0.53 -10.40 -15.30
CA ARG A 20 1.51 -11.21 -14.56
C ARG A 20 1.15 -11.32 -13.09
N GLY A 21 0.67 -10.23 -12.48
CA GLY A 21 0.43 -10.15 -11.05
C GLY A 21 -0.91 -10.73 -10.59
N ARG A 22 -1.91 -10.86 -11.47
CA ARG A 22 -3.27 -11.28 -11.10
C ARG A 22 -3.33 -12.54 -10.23
N PRO A 23 -2.65 -13.66 -10.56
CA PRO A 23 -2.72 -14.86 -9.74
C PRO A 23 -2.19 -14.62 -8.31
N GLU A 24 -1.13 -13.82 -8.18
CA GLU A 24 -0.55 -13.46 -6.88
C GLU A 24 -1.48 -12.52 -6.11
N TYR A 25 -2.07 -11.52 -6.77
CA TYR A 25 -3.02 -10.59 -6.15
C TYR A 25 -4.26 -11.33 -5.65
N GLU A 26 -4.81 -12.25 -6.44
CA GLU A 26 -5.96 -13.07 -6.02
C GLU A 26 -5.62 -13.98 -4.83
N ALA A 27 -4.45 -14.62 -4.85
CA ALA A 27 -3.99 -15.43 -3.73
C ALA A 27 -3.78 -14.58 -2.45
N LEU A 28 -3.20 -13.39 -2.60
CA LEU A 28 -3.00 -12.41 -1.52
C LEU A 28 -4.34 -11.98 -0.93
N ILE A 29 -5.31 -11.65 -1.77
CA ILE A 29 -6.64 -11.24 -1.35
C ILE A 29 -7.34 -12.38 -0.61
N ARG A 30 -7.28 -13.63 -1.11
CA ARG A 30 -7.94 -14.76 -0.45
C ARG A 30 -7.32 -15.12 0.90
N ARG A 31 -5.99 -15.00 1.06
CA ARG A 31 -5.29 -15.36 2.30
C ARG A 31 -5.30 -14.26 3.36
N THR A 32 -5.55 -13.01 2.96
CA THR A 32 -5.58 -11.88 3.87
C THR A 32 -6.88 -11.92 4.67
N ARG A 33 -6.77 -11.79 6.00
CA ARG A 33 -7.95 -11.60 6.85
C ARG A 33 -8.36 -10.15 6.79
N TRP A 34 -9.48 -9.91 6.15
CA TRP A 34 -10.05 -8.58 5.95
C TRP A 34 -11.17 -8.30 6.96
N GLY A 35 -11.45 -7.03 7.29
CA GLY A 35 -12.78 -6.63 7.76
C GLY A 35 -12.96 -6.06 9.17
N ASP A 36 -11.97 -6.08 10.07
CA ASP A 36 -12.20 -5.61 11.45
C ASP A 36 -11.58 -4.23 11.78
N GLY A 37 -10.72 -3.70 10.90
CA GLY A 37 -10.04 -2.42 11.10
C GLY A 37 -9.82 -1.66 9.78
N PRO A 38 -9.38 -0.39 9.85
CA PRO A 38 -9.12 0.39 8.64
C PRO A 38 -7.95 -0.21 7.83
N LEU A 39 -8.00 -0.03 6.52
CA LEU A 39 -6.83 -0.22 5.66
C LEU A 39 -5.93 1.01 5.79
N CYS A 40 -4.70 0.83 6.26
CA CYS A 40 -3.72 1.92 6.33
C CYS A 40 -2.72 1.81 5.19
N ILE A 41 -2.72 2.75 4.26
CA ILE A 41 -1.74 2.83 3.18
C ILE A 41 -0.59 3.76 3.61
N VAL A 42 0.64 3.26 3.54
CA VAL A 42 1.83 3.98 3.99
C VAL A 42 2.88 4.03 2.88
N GLY A 43 3.51 5.17 2.68
CA GLY A 43 4.56 5.34 1.68
C GLY A 43 5.21 6.71 1.77
N ARG A 44 6.22 6.96 0.94
CA ARG A 44 6.89 8.27 0.88
C ARG A 44 6.86 8.87 -0.52
N GLY A 45 6.71 10.18 -0.60
CA GLY A 45 6.76 10.93 -1.85
C GLY A 45 5.73 10.43 -2.87
N SER A 46 6.17 10.04 -4.08
CA SER A 46 5.28 9.54 -5.13
C SER A 46 4.44 8.32 -4.69
N SER A 47 4.98 7.47 -3.81
CA SER A 47 4.23 6.34 -3.26
C SER A 47 3.07 6.77 -2.36
N LEU A 48 3.23 7.88 -1.62
CA LEU A 48 2.15 8.44 -0.81
C LEU A 48 0.99 8.88 -1.70
N PHE A 49 1.30 9.60 -2.79
CA PHE A 49 0.29 10.04 -3.75
C PHE A 49 -0.39 8.87 -4.47
N ALA A 50 0.35 7.81 -4.81
CA ALA A 50 -0.24 6.58 -5.32
C ALA A 50 -1.23 5.96 -4.31
N GLY A 51 -0.88 5.96 -3.03
CA GLY A 51 -1.76 5.52 -1.95
C GLY A 51 -3.03 6.37 -1.80
N MET A 52 -2.91 7.70 -1.95
CA MET A 52 -4.08 8.60 -1.94
C MET A 52 -5.03 8.31 -3.10
N THR A 53 -4.51 8.08 -4.31
CA THR A 53 -5.34 7.67 -5.45
C THR A 53 -5.98 6.30 -5.21
N ALA A 54 -5.24 5.34 -4.65
CA ALA A 54 -5.75 4.01 -4.35
C ALA A 54 -6.87 4.04 -3.28
N ALA A 55 -6.81 4.95 -2.31
CA ALA A 55 -7.83 5.10 -1.27
C ALA A 55 -9.22 5.33 -1.87
N TYR A 56 -9.35 6.22 -2.87
CA TYR A 56 -10.62 6.41 -3.59
C TYR A 56 -11.13 5.12 -4.22
N GLY A 57 -10.24 4.28 -4.77
CA GLY A 57 -10.62 2.98 -5.34
C GLY A 57 -11.16 2.02 -4.28
N PHE A 58 -10.47 1.86 -3.16
CA PHE A 58 -10.93 1.01 -2.06
C PHE A 58 -12.22 1.52 -1.42
N GLU A 59 -12.35 2.83 -1.21
CA GLU A 59 -13.54 3.42 -0.60
C GLU A 59 -14.74 3.36 -1.55
N SER A 60 -14.57 3.71 -2.84
CA SER A 60 -15.68 3.74 -3.80
C SER A 60 -16.12 2.37 -4.29
N LEU A 61 -15.19 1.41 -4.46
CA LEU A 61 -15.50 0.09 -5.02
C LEU A 61 -15.82 -0.94 -3.93
N VAL A 62 -15.20 -0.82 -2.76
CA VAL A 62 -15.29 -1.82 -1.67
C VAL A 62 -15.97 -1.26 -0.42
N GLY A 63 -16.10 0.06 -0.27
CA GLY A 63 -16.71 0.69 0.91
C GLY A 63 -15.84 0.59 2.17
N TRP A 64 -14.55 0.28 2.04
CA TRP A 64 -13.66 0.09 3.17
C TRP A 64 -13.06 1.44 3.62
N PRO A 65 -13.15 1.82 4.91
CA PRO A 65 -12.37 2.94 5.45
C PRO A 65 -10.86 2.83 5.18
N VAL A 66 -10.30 3.83 4.48
CA VAL A 66 -8.86 3.89 4.19
C VAL A 66 -8.21 5.10 4.87
N LEU A 67 -7.04 4.88 5.46
CA LEU A 67 -6.19 5.92 6.01
C LEU A 67 -4.88 5.94 5.24
N VAL A 68 -4.50 7.09 4.70
CA VAL A 68 -3.23 7.24 3.98
C VAL A 68 -2.30 8.13 4.80
N ARG A 69 -1.05 7.70 5.00
CA ARG A 69 -0.07 8.40 5.84
C ARG A 69 1.33 8.35 5.23
N ASP A 70 2.11 9.43 5.38
CA ASP A 70 3.55 9.34 5.11
C ASP A 70 4.18 8.31 6.04
N ALA A 71 5.13 7.52 5.54
CA ALA A 71 5.73 6.45 6.31
C ALA A 71 6.41 6.94 7.61
N ALA A 72 7.09 8.09 7.59
CA ALA A 72 7.77 8.62 8.77
C ALA A 72 6.75 9.13 9.81
N GLU A 73 5.69 9.80 9.37
CA GLU A 73 4.60 10.22 10.26
C GLU A 73 3.84 9.03 10.83
N PHE A 74 3.65 7.99 10.01
CA PHE A 74 2.97 6.78 10.44
C PHE A 74 3.75 6.05 11.54
N SER A 75 5.06 5.84 11.37
CA SER A 75 5.89 5.17 12.39
C SER A 75 6.02 6.02 13.66
N ALA A 76 6.16 7.35 13.51
CA ALA A 76 6.31 8.24 14.66
C ALA A 76 5.01 8.45 15.44
N TYR A 77 3.88 8.62 14.75
CA TYR A 77 2.63 9.13 15.36
C TYR A 77 1.37 8.36 14.94
N GLY A 78 1.38 7.67 13.80
CA GLY A 78 0.18 7.05 13.22
C GLY A 78 -0.18 5.67 13.76
N LEU A 79 0.65 5.04 14.58
CA LEU A 79 0.41 3.65 15.00
C LEU A 79 -0.82 3.48 15.90
N GLY A 80 -1.32 4.55 16.52
CA GLY A 80 -2.53 4.53 17.37
C GLY A 80 -3.84 4.30 16.60
N VAL A 81 -3.85 4.46 15.27
CA VAL A 81 -5.04 4.17 14.46
C VAL A 81 -5.28 2.67 14.33
N LEU A 82 -4.21 1.86 14.50
CA LEU A 82 -4.30 0.42 14.30
C LEU A 82 -5.22 -0.21 15.35
N ARG A 83 -6.04 -1.13 14.87
CA ARG A 83 -6.92 -2.02 15.62
C ARG A 83 -6.50 -3.47 15.38
N PRO A 84 -6.90 -4.42 16.25
CA PRO A 84 -6.70 -5.84 15.98
C PRO A 84 -7.14 -6.18 14.56
N ARG A 85 -6.29 -6.90 13.80
CA ARG A 85 -6.53 -7.30 12.40
C ARG A 85 -6.63 -6.14 11.40
N SER A 86 -6.10 -4.95 11.72
CA SER A 86 -5.88 -3.91 10.71
C SER A 86 -4.94 -4.40 9.61
N VAL A 87 -5.13 -3.90 8.39
CA VAL A 87 -4.26 -4.17 7.25
C VAL A 87 -3.43 -2.93 6.98
N VAL A 88 -2.12 -3.10 6.84
CA VAL A 88 -1.19 -2.04 6.42
C VAL A 88 -0.63 -2.38 5.05
N LEU A 89 -0.85 -1.50 4.08
CA LEU A 89 -0.30 -1.59 2.73
C LEU A 89 0.87 -0.61 2.59
N ALA A 90 2.09 -1.12 2.61
CA ALA A 90 3.29 -0.33 2.38
C ALA A 90 3.61 -0.21 0.89
N ILE A 91 3.79 1.01 0.39
CA ILE A 91 4.12 1.29 -1.02
C ILE A 91 5.52 1.91 -1.09
N SER A 92 6.46 1.24 -1.77
CA SER A 92 7.84 1.73 -1.92
C SER A 92 8.48 1.24 -3.22
N ARG A 93 8.63 2.15 -4.19
CA ARG A 93 9.23 1.87 -5.51
C ARG A 93 10.58 1.14 -5.49
N SER A 94 11.41 1.37 -4.47
CA SER A 94 12.72 0.71 -4.35
C SER A 94 12.71 -0.47 -3.39
N GLY A 95 11.64 -0.67 -2.60
CA GLY A 95 11.64 -1.60 -1.45
C GLY A 95 12.62 -1.27 -0.31
N GLU A 96 13.51 -0.29 -0.47
CA GLU A 96 14.65 -0.04 0.41
C GLU A 96 14.47 1.19 1.32
N SER A 97 13.38 1.96 1.17
CA SER A 97 13.15 3.17 1.96
C SER A 97 13.17 2.84 3.46
N PRO A 98 14.16 3.34 4.24
CA PRO A 98 14.30 2.97 5.65
C PRO A 98 13.06 3.33 6.47
N GLN A 99 12.46 4.48 6.17
CA GLN A 99 11.23 4.93 6.84
C GLN A 99 10.03 4.03 6.52
N THR A 100 9.92 3.53 5.28
CA THR A 100 8.83 2.61 4.90
C THR A 100 9.02 1.24 5.54
N LEU A 101 10.27 0.77 5.63
CA LEU A 101 10.61 -0.46 6.33
C LEU A 101 10.36 -0.36 7.84
N GLU A 102 10.68 0.78 8.45
CA GLU A 102 10.39 1.07 9.86
C GLU A 102 8.88 1.09 10.12
N ALA A 103 8.11 1.82 9.31
CA ALA A 103 6.65 1.85 9.38
C ALA A 103 6.04 0.45 9.28
N ALA A 104 6.54 -0.38 8.35
CA ALA A 104 6.13 -1.76 8.22
C ALA A 104 6.45 -2.56 9.50
N ARG A 105 7.70 -2.53 9.98
CA ARG A 105 8.10 -3.25 11.20
C ARG A 105 7.26 -2.84 12.41
N ALA A 106 6.99 -1.53 12.55
CA ALA A 106 6.21 -0.97 13.64
C ALA A 106 4.71 -1.32 13.57
N ALA A 107 4.15 -1.46 12.36
CA ALA A 107 2.81 -2.00 12.16
C ALA A 107 2.75 -3.48 12.53
N ARG A 108 3.73 -4.28 12.08
CA ARG A 108 3.79 -5.72 12.35
C ARG A 108 3.88 -6.01 13.84
N SER A 109 4.65 -5.22 14.59
CA SER A 109 4.77 -5.37 16.06
C SER A 109 3.45 -5.10 16.79
N ARG A 110 2.49 -4.39 16.17
CA ARG A 110 1.12 -4.20 16.68
C ARG A 110 0.11 -5.25 16.17
N GLY A 111 0.58 -6.30 15.50
CA GLY A 111 -0.27 -7.39 15.02
C GLY A 111 -1.09 -7.04 13.77
N ALA A 112 -0.72 -5.98 13.05
CA ALA A 112 -1.34 -5.68 11.76
C ALA A 112 -0.91 -6.71 10.70
N THR A 113 -1.82 -7.03 9.78
CA THR A 113 -1.46 -7.77 8.57
C THR A 113 -0.76 -6.82 7.61
N LEU A 114 0.38 -7.24 7.08
CA LEU A 114 1.25 -6.38 6.30
C LEU A 114 1.31 -6.84 4.85
N LEU A 115 0.98 -5.93 3.94
CA LEU A 115 1.06 -6.08 2.50
C LEU A 115 2.06 -5.06 1.95
N ALA A 116 2.75 -5.40 0.87
CA ALA A 116 3.73 -4.52 0.25
C ALA A 116 3.53 -4.46 -1.27
N VAL A 117 3.69 -3.26 -1.83
CA VAL A 117 3.82 -3.00 -3.26
C VAL A 117 5.13 -2.26 -3.47
N THR A 118 6.04 -2.88 -4.21
CA THR A 118 7.40 -2.36 -4.43
C THR A 118 7.76 -2.32 -5.89
#